data_AF-A0A3D4UZ47-F1
#
_entry.id   AF-A0A3D4UZ47-F1
#
_cell.length_a   1.000
_cell.length_b   1.000
_cell.length_c   1.000
_cell.angle_alpha   90.00
_cell.angle_beta   90.00
_cell.angle_gamma   90.00
#
_symmetry.space_group_name_H-M   'P 1'
#
loop_
_entity.id
_entity.type
_entity.pdbx_description
1 polymer ?
#
loop_
_entity_poly.entity_id
_entity_poly.type
_entity_poly.pdbx_seq_one_letter_code
_entity_poly.pdbx_strand_id
1 'polypeptide(L)'
;MFVLSSKARRELSDLPFHVEGGTERLSRGGTFVGQHICVPKHGIAVHINAFNFPVWGMVEKLAPAIMAGQPCIIKPSPVGSYLAYEVFKDIIESEILPEGSVQFIAADKPGDLLDHLNSQDSVSFTGSATTGKKLKSHPNIVANSIQFNMEADSLNASILGPDVTPDMEEFSLFVKEVGMEMTVKTGQKCTAIRRTIVPRERLEDVSEALKSFLSKTTIGDPTDKNTRMGPLASSLQSQRFDEQLAVLEDVTDSIFSNGTHEGAFTSPKVLVCHQPMKVDKVHEVEAFGPMTTIMPYDSTEEAIQLANKSDGSLVASLFTADDDIAAEITLGCAPYHGRFMVINKHSAGESTGHGSPMPHMVHGGPGRAGGGEELGGARAVLHNMQRIALQGSPTTLMNIVQQHIKGAETKEAPKHPFQMYFEELEVGQSLLSDVRKVKDQDVEDFANLSGDHFYAHTDPDAASRSLFGKIVAHGYFVLSAAAGQFVHPDEGPVLLNYGLENLAFLAPVAPGDTIQTKLIVKRKTVRQQREADLFPFGVVYWDVEVKNQEDVLVAEYTILTLVKRKNKLDIDLV
;
A
#
# COMPACT_ATOMS: atom_id res chain seq x y z
N MET A 1 11.93 2.09 2.31
CA MET A 1 12.48 2.09 0.95
C MET A 1 12.58 0.69 0.34
N PHE A 2 13.31 -0.25 0.94
CA PHE A 2 13.39 -1.63 0.41
C PHE A 2 12.04 -2.32 0.21
N VAL A 3 11.11 -2.12 1.14
CA VAL A 3 9.75 -2.66 1.02
C VAL A 3 9.01 -2.09 -0.19
N LEU A 4 9.10 -0.78 -0.44
CA LEU A 4 8.48 -0.14 -1.59
C LEU A 4 9.07 -0.67 -2.91
N SER A 5 10.40 -0.80 -2.96
CA SER A 5 11.10 -1.38 -4.12
C SER A 5 10.71 -2.84 -4.37
N SER A 6 10.59 -3.64 -3.31
CA SER A 6 10.12 -5.03 -3.40
C SER A 6 8.66 -5.11 -3.88
N LYS A 7 7.79 -4.23 -3.37
CA LYS A 7 6.39 -4.13 -3.77
C LYS A 7 6.26 -3.73 -5.24
N ALA A 8 6.98 -2.69 -5.68
CA ALA A 8 7.03 -2.27 -7.07
C ALA A 8 7.43 -3.42 -8.01
N ARG A 9 8.51 -4.15 -7.72
CA ARG A 9 8.94 -5.31 -8.54
C ARG A 9 7.93 -6.46 -8.60
N ARG A 10 7.06 -6.59 -7.60
CA ARG A 10 6.07 -7.68 -7.52
C ARG A 10 4.72 -7.30 -8.10
N GLU A 11 4.32 -6.04 -7.93
CA GLU A 11 2.96 -5.56 -8.19
C GLU A 11 2.88 -4.70 -9.46
N LEU A 12 4.00 -4.12 -9.94
CA LEU A 12 4.05 -3.33 -11.17
C LEU A 12 4.67 -4.11 -12.32
N SER A 13 4.42 -3.62 -13.54
CA SER A 13 4.92 -4.20 -14.77
C SER A 13 6.41 -3.87 -14.97
N ASP A 14 7.14 -4.75 -15.65
CA ASP A 14 8.52 -4.51 -16.13
C ASP A 14 8.55 -3.82 -17.52
N LEU A 15 7.46 -3.16 -17.87
CA LEU A 15 7.30 -2.35 -19.07
C LEU A 15 7.49 -0.86 -18.72
N PRO A 16 7.69 0.02 -19.72
CA PRO A 16 7.73 1.48 -19.50
C PRO A 16 6.41 2.10 -19.00
N PHE A 17 5.39 1.27 -18.76
CA PHE A 17 4.07 1.61 -18.22
C PHE A 17 3.55 0.42 -17.41
N HIS A 18 2.54 0.64 -16.58
CA HIS A 18 1.88 -0.42 -15.83
C HIS A 18 0.53 -0.78 -16.46
N VAL A 19 0.28 -2.07 -16.67
CA VAL A 19 -1.04 -2.59 -17.05
C VAL A 19 -1.85 -2.80 -15.78
N GLU A 20 -2.92 -2.03 -15.62
CA GLU A 20 -3.68 -2.00 -14.37
C GLU A 20 -4.99 -2.79 -14.51
N GLY A 21 -5.23 -3.71 -13.58
CA GLY A 21 -6.44 -4.51 -13.53
C GLY A 21 -6.62 -5.49 -14.69
N GLY A 22 -7.82 -6.06 -14.79
CA GLY A 22 -8.21 -6.95 -15.90
C GLY A 22 -8.74 -6.19 -17.11
N THR A 23 -8.88 -6.89 -18.23
CA THR A 23 -9.54 -6.36 -19.43
C THR A 23 -11.06 -6.33 -19.24
N GLU A 24 -11.68 -5.21 -19.64
CA GLU A 24 -13.12 -5.00 -19.58
C GLU A 24 -13.80 -5.36 -20.91
N ARG A 25 -14.87 -6.17 -20.85
CA ARG A 25 -15.66 -6.49 -22.05
C ARG A 25 -16.64 -5.37 -22.33
N LEU A 26 -16.47 -4.70 -23.47
CA LEU A 26 -17.32 -3.57 -23.89
C LEU A 26 -18.31 -3.93 -25.01
N SER A 27 -18.26 -5.16 -25.53
CA SER A 27 -19.12 -5.61 -26.62
C SER A 27 -19.58 -7.06 -26.46
N ARG A 28 -20.79 -7.36 -26.98
CA ARG A 28 -21.36 -8.72 -26.96
C ARG A 28 -20.51 -9.71 -27.75
N GLY A 29 -19.86 -9.30 -28.83
CA GLY A 29 -18.98 -10.18 -29.60
C GLY A 29 -17.59 -10.38 -28.97
N GLY A 30 -17.20 -9.56 -27.99
CA GLY A 30 -15.83 -9.56 -27.45
C GLY A 30 -14.80 -8.92 -28.39
N THR A 31 -15.23 -8.36 -29.53
CA THR A 31 -14.34 -7.74 -30.55
C THR A 31 -13.94 -6.31 -30.21
N PHE A 32 -14.56 -5.72 -29.19
CA PHE A 32 -14.22 -4.41 -28.64
C PHE A 32 -14.18 -4.50 -27.11
N VAL A 33 -13.03 -4.16 -26.54
CA VAL A 33 -12.68 -4.31 -25.12
C VAL A 33 -11.98 -3.05 -24.60
N GLY A 34 -11.92 -2.92 -23.28
CA GLY A 34 -11.22 -1.83 -22.58
C GLY A 34 -10.08 -2.34 -21.72
N GLN A 35 -8.99 -1.58 -21.60
CA GLN A 35 -7.87 -1.89 -20.71
C GLN A 35 -7.29 -0.60 -20.12
N HIS A 36 -7.12 -0.55 -18.80
CA HIS A 36 -6.41 0.56 -18.16
C HIS A 36 -4.90 0.33 -18.19
N ILE A 37 -4.17 1.40 -18.48
CA ILE A 37 -2.72 1.46 -18.24
C ILE A 37 -2.38 2.75 -17.47
N CYS A 38 -1.29 2.71 -16.72
CA CYS A 38 -0.68 3.88 -16.10
C CYS A 38 0.67 4.15 -16.78
N VAL A 39 0.86 5.34 -17.33
CA VAL A 39 2.07 5.76 -18.05
C VAL A 39 2.83 6.85 -17.26
N PRO A 40 4.17 6.94 -17.37
CA PRO A 40 4.92 8.06 -16.81
C PRO A 40 4.40 9.39 -17.35
N LYS A 41 4.30 10.39 -16.47
CA LYS A 41 4.03 11.77 -16.92
C LYS A 41 5.27 12.34 -17.61
N HIS A 42 5.07 13.39 -18.40
CA HIS A 42 6.16 14.12 -19.05
C HIS A 42 6.43 15.46 -18.37
N GLY A 43 6.39 15.47 -17.03
CA GLY A 43 6.66 16.64 -16.19
C GLY A 43 7.63 16.30 -15.06
N ILE A 44 7.66 17.16 -14.05
CA ILE A 44 8.46 17.00 -12.83
C ILE A 44 7.58 16.77 -11.59
N ALA A 45 8.14 16.09 -10.59
CA ALA A 45 7.56 15.99 -9.25
C ALA A 45 8.25 16.99 -8.31
N VAL A 46 7.53 18.00 -7.84
CA VAL A 46 8.01 18.98 -6.86
C VAL A 46 7.63 18.52 -5.46
N HIS A 47 8.63 18.30 -4.60
CA HIS A 47 8.43 17.88 -3.21
C HIS A 47 8.77 19.04 -2.27
N ILE A 48 7.75 19.62 -1.63
CA ILE A 48 7.90 20.68 -0.62
C ILE A 48 7.71 20.05 0.77
N ASN A 49 8.82 19.86 1.49
CA ASN A 49 8.85 19.03 2.69
C ASN A 49 8.86 19.83 4.01
N ALA A 50 8.33 19.22 5.07
CA ALA A 50 8.36 19.74 6.42
C ALA A 50 9.72 19.57 7.11
N PHE A 51 9.89 20.19 8.28
CA PHE A 51 11.14 20.18 9.06
C PHE A 51 11.35 18.90 9.90
N ASN A 52 10.28 18.16 10.18
CA ASN A 52 10.28 17.07 11.16
C ASN A 52 11.10 15.85 10.70
N PHE A 53 11.08 15.56 9.39
CA PHE A 53 11.73 14.40 8.79
C PHE A 53 12.51 14.78 7.52
N PRO A 54 13.67 15.46 7.66
CA PRO A 54 14.42 15.96 6.50
C PRO A 54 14.88 14.84 5.55
N VAL A 55 15.29 13.68 6.08
CA VAL A 55 15.68 12.52 5.26
C VAL A 55 14.46 11.71 4.86
N TRP A 56 13.67 11.24 5.83
CA TRP A 56 12.55 10.35 5.55
C TRP A 56 11.55 11.00 4.59
N GLY A 57 11.06 12.21 4.86
CA GLY A 57 10.09 12.91 4.01
C GLY A 57 10.61 13.24 2.61
N MET A 58 11.93 13.34 2.45
CA MET A 58 12.56 13.42 1.13
C MET A 58 12.49 12.07 0.40
N VAL A 59 12.99 11.01 1.01
CA VAL A 59 13.15 9.72 0.33
C VAL A 59 11.83 9.00 0.13
N GLU A 60 10.85 9.13 1.03
CA GLU A 60 9.55 8.47 0.89
C GLU A 60 8.74 8.98 -0.30
N LYS A 61 8.90 10.25 -0.67
CA LYS A 61 8.30 10.84 -1.88
C LYS A 61 9.16 10.61 -3.13
N LEU A 62 10.48 10.66 -2.95
CA LEU A 62 11.44 10.48 -4.05
C LEU A 62 11.35 9.09 -4.68
N ALA A 63 11.31 8.01 -3.89
CA ALA A 63 11.25 6.67 -4.47
C ALA A 63 10.05 6.40 -5.38
N PRO A 64 8.80 6.65 -4.96
CA PRO A 64 7.67 6.37 -5.84
C PRO A 64 7.69 7.24 -7.10
N ALA A 65 8.16 8.48 -7.03
CA ALA A 65 8.31 9.36 -8.19
C ALA A 65 9.37 8.83 -9.18
N ILE A 66 10.55 8.41 -8.69
CA ILE A 66 11.58 7.79 -9.55
C ILE A 66 11.07 6.48 -10.15
N MET A 67 10.39 5.64 -9.37
CA MET A 67 9.79 4.38 -9.89
C MET A 67 8.73 4.63 -10.95
N ALA A 68 8.02 5.78 -10.88
CA ALA A 68 7.06 6.21 -11.89
C ALA A 68 7.71 6.86 -13.13
N GLY A 69 9.04 7.01 -13.15
CA GLY A 69 9.78 7.66 -14.24
C GLY A 69 9.72 9.19 -14.20
N GLN A 70 9.47 9.80 -13.04
CA GLN A 70 9.37 11.26 -12.89
C GLN A 70 10.65 11.87 -12.27
N PRO A 71 11.30 12.85 -12.94
CA PRO A 71 12.37 13.63 -12.32
C PRO A 71 11.81 14.53 -11.20
N CYS A 72 12.61 14.77 -10.17
CA CYS A 72 12.16 15.41 -8.94
C CYS A 72 12.92 16.71 -8.60
N ILE A 73 12.19 17.71 -8.09
CA ILE A 73 12.77 18.89 -7.43
C ILE A 73 12.39 18.85 -5.95
N ILE A 74 13.40 18.76 -5.08
CA ILE A 74 13.22 18.70 -3.64
C ILE A 74 13.47 20.07 -3.03
N LYS A 75 12.46 20.60 -2.34
CA LYS A 75 12.56 21.83 -1.53
C LYS A 75 12.28 21.47 -0.08
N PRO A 76 13.30 21.27 0.76
CA PRO A 76 13.08 21.02 2.18
C PRO A 76 12.70 22.29 2.94
N SER A 77 12.24 22.10 4.17
CA SER A 77 12.24 23.18 5.17
C SER A 77 13.69 23.63 5.44
N PRO A 78 13.95 24.95 5.62
CA PRO A 78 15.26 25.44 6.06
C PRO A 78 15.72 24.82 7.38
N VAL A 79 14.79 24.56 8.29
CA VAL A 79 15.07 23.82 9.51
C VAL A 79 15.26 22.34 9.16
N GLY A 80 16.47 21.83 9.38
CA GLY A 80 16.86 20.44 9.07
C GLY A 80 17.37 20.21 7.64
N SER A 81 17.42 21.23 6.77
CA SER A 81 17.81 21.07 5.35
C SER A 81 19.24 20.56 5.16
N TYR A 82 20.15 20.85 6.09
CA TYR A 82 21.54 20.41 6.02
C TYR A 82 21.65 18.89 5.90
N LEU A 83 20.94 18.14 6.76
CA LEU A 83 20.95 16.68 6.72
C LEU A 83 20.32 16.13 5.43
N ALA A 84 19.26 16.77 4.93
CA ALA A 84 18.66 16.38 3.64
C ALA A 84 19.63 16.61 2.47
N TYR A 85 20.41 17.70 2.52
CA TYR A 85 21.40 18.02 1.50
C TYR A 85 22.56 17.02 1.47
N GLU A 86 23.10 16.61 2.62
CA GLU A 86 24.18 15.59 2.64
C GLU A 86 23.70 14.26 2.03
N VAL A 87 22.47 13.83 2.34
CA VAL A 87 21.90 12.62 1.70
C VAL A 87 21.64 12.83 0.20
N PHE A 88 21.15 14.00 -0.21
CA PHE A 88 21.00 14.33 -1.63
C PHE A 88 22.34 14.28 -2.37
N LYS A 89 23.41 14.82 -1.75
CA LYS A 89 24.75 14.79 -2.30
C LYS A 89 25.24 13.36 -2.51
N ASP A 90 25.07 12.48 -1.53
CA ASP A 90 25.40 11.05 -1.67
C ASP A 90 24.63 10.38 -2.82
N ILE A 91 23.35 10.74 -3.02
CA ILE A 91 22.54 10.24 -4.15
C ILE A 91 23.15 10.66 -5.49
N ILE A 92 23.57 11.92 -5.63
CA ILE A 92 24.16 12.42 -6.88
C ILE A 92 25.56 11.81 -7.11
N GLU A 93 26.40 11.76 -6.08
CA GLU A 93 27.76 11.20 -6.15
C GLU A 93 27.77 9.69 -6.43
N SER A 94 26.66 8.99 -6.19
CA SER A 94 26.52 7.57 -6.53
C SER A 94 26.47 7.29 -8.05
N GLU A 95 26.12 8.29 -8.87
CA GLU A 95 25.92 8.17 -10.33
C GLU A 95 24.92 7.07 -10.75
N ILE A 96 24.10 6.56 -9.81
CA ILE A 96 23.10 5.52 -10.09
C ILE A 96 21.94 6.09 -10.93
N LEU A 97 21.60 7.37 -10.71
CA LEU A 97 20.52 8.05 -11.41
C LEU A 97 21.08 8.91 -12.55
N PRO A 98 20.39 9.00 -13.70
CA PRO A 98 20.75 9.93 -14.76
C PRO A 98 20.82 11.39 -14.26
N GLU A 99 21.73 12.18 -14.84
CA GLU A 99 21.84 13.61 -14.54
C GLU A 99 20.47 14.32 -14.69
N GLY A 100 20.14 15.19 -13.74
CA GLY A 100 18.87 15.93 -13.73
C GLY A 100 17.67 15.17 -13.16
N SER A 101 17.80 13.87 -12.85
CA SER A 101 16.72 13.07 -12.24
C SER A 101 16.28 13.59 -10.87
N VAL A 102 17.21 14.19 -10.12
CA VAL A 102 16.95 14.76 -8.80
C VAL A 102 17.66 16.10 -8.69
N GLN A 103 16.93 17.13 -8.28
CA GLN A 103 17.44 18.46 -8.01
C GLN A 103 17.04 18.91 -6.60
N PHE A 104 17.82 19.82 -6.02
CA PHE A 104 17.63 20.28 -4.64
C PHE A 104 17.67 21.80 -4.56
N ILE A 105 16.67 22.40 -3.93
CA ILE A 105 16.57 23.86 -3.74
C ILE A 105 16.55 24.18 -2.25
N ALA A 106 17.69 24.62 -1.72
CA ALA A 106 17.81 25.13 -0.37
C ALA A 106 17.31 26.58 -0.29
N ALA A 107 16.02 26.78 0.01
CA ALA A 107 15.42 28.11 0.12
C ALA A 107 14.40 28.21 1.26
N ASP A 108 14.17 29.41 1.79
CA ASP A 108 13.09 29.66 2.76
C ASP A 108 11.72 29.44 2.12
N LYS A 109 11.50 30.05 0.94
CA LYS A 109 10.26 30.00 0.16
C LYS A 109 10.53 29.40 -1.22
N PRO A 110 9.51 28.84 -1.89
CA PRO A 110 9.67 28.29 -3.25
C PRO A 110 10.02 29.35 -4.32
N GLY A 111 9.84 30.65 -4.04
CA GLY A 111 10.07 31.69 -5.05
C GLY A 111 9.02 31.63 -6.17
N ASP A 112 9.48 31.75 -7.41
CA ASP A 112 8.70 31.61 -8.64
C ASP A 112 8.62 30.16 -9.16
N LEU A 113 9.14 29.17 -8.41
CA LEU A 113 9.13 27.75 -8.80
C LEU A 113 7.75 27.28 -9.29
N LEU A 114 6.68 27.69 -8.59
CA LEU A 114 5.32 27.29 -8.93
C LEU A 114 4.75 28.01 -10.16
N ASP A 115 5.32 29.14 -10.58
CA ASP A 115 4.88 29.90 -11.75
C ASP A 115 5.31 29.20 -13.06
N HIS A 116 6.35 28.37 -13.02
CA HIS A 116 6.92 27.70 -14.19
C HIS A 116 6.41 26.26 -14.41
N LEU A 117 5.55 25.77 -13.53
CA LEU A 117 4.96 24.44 -13.66
C LEU A 117 3.88 24.37 -14.75
N ASN A 118 3.65 23.19 -15.31
CA ASN A 118 2.66 22.89 -16.34
C ASN A 118 1.76 21.70 -15.96
N SER A 119 0.80 21.37 -16.82
CA SER A 119 -0.21 20.31 -16.55
C SER A 119 0.35 18.89 -16.39
N GLN A 120 1.59 18.62 -16.77
CA GLN A 120 2.25 17.32 -16.58
C GLN A 120 3.00 17.22 -15.25
N ASP A 121 3.16 18.33 -14.53
CA ASP A 121 3.88 18.36 -13.27
C ASP A 121 2.99 17.90 -12.11
N SER A 122 3.62 17.61 -10.98
CA SER A 122 2.94 17.35 -9.72
C SER A 122 3.63 18.05 -8.56
N VAL A 123 2.86 18.39 -7.53
CA VAL A 123 3.37 18.97 -6.29
C VAL A 123 2.92 18.12 -5.13
N SER A 124 3.86 17.61 -4.33
CA SER A 124 3.56 17.02 -3.03
C SER A 124 4.07 17.93 -1.91
N PHE A 125 3.14 18.39 -1.08
CA PHE A 125 3.41 19.28 0.04
C PHE A 125 3.16 18.56 1.38
N THR A 126 4.12 18.67 2.29
CA THR A 126 3.92 18.36 3.72
C THR A 126 4.24 19.60 4.55
N GLY A 127 3.31 20.01 5.42
CA GLY A 127 3.49 21.15 6.32
C GLY A 127 2.17 21.67 6.87
N SER A 128 2.11 22.94 7.29
CA SER A 128 0.88 23.45 7.92
C SER A 128 -0.29 23.57 6.94
N ALA A 129 -1.52 23.35 7.44
CA ALA A 129 -2.74 23.43 6.64
C ALA A 129 -2.91 24.79 5.95
N THR A 130 -2.56 25.88 6.65
CA THR A 130 -2.63 27.24 6.09
C THR A 130 -1.67 27.42 4.90
N THR A 131 -0.44 26.90 5.00
CA THR A 131 0.54 26.98 3.91
C THR A 131 0.11 26.10 2.75
N GLY A 132 -0.32 24.87 3.03
CA GLY A 132 -0.80 23.93 2.02
C GLY A 132 -1.98 24.49 1.22
N LYS A 133 -2.98 25.09 1.89
CA LYS A 133 -4.12 25.75 1.23
C LYS A 133 -3.67 26.89 0.31
N LYS A 134 -2.73 27.72 0.77
CA LYS A 134 -2.17 28.82 -0.04
C LYS A 134 -1.46 28.31 -1.30
N LEU A 135 -0.67 27.24 -1.18
CA LEU A 135 0.02 26.64 -2.33
C LEU A 135 -0.97 25.94 -3.27
N LYS A 136 -1.94 25.19 -2.73
CA LYS A 136 -2.99 24.53 -3.51
C LYS A 136 -3.83 25.52 -4.32
N SER A 137 -4.06 26.72 -3.78
CA SER A 137 -4.78 27.81 -4.46
C SER A 137 -3.90 28.70 -5.34
N HIS A 138 -2.64 28.33 -5.59
CA HIS A 138 -1.74 29.13 -6.41
C HIS A 138 -2.31 29.28 -7.84
N PRO A 139 -2.29 30.49 -8.45
CA PRO A 139 -2.93 30.73 -9.75
C PRO A 139 -2.48 29.74 -10.84
N ASN A 140 -1.18 29.45 -10.91
CA ASN A 140 -0.65 28.53 -11.91
C ASN A 140 -1.08 27.06 -11.68
N ILE A 141 -1.16 26.61 -10.42
CA ILE A 141 -1.63 25.26 -10.07
C ILE A 141 -3.09 25.10 -10.50
N VAL A 142 -3.92 26.09 -10.18
CA VAL A 142 -5.36 26.08 -10.53
C VAL A 142 -5.54 26.18 -12.05
N ALA A 143 -4.83 27.09 -12.72
CA ALA A 143 -4.98 27.31 -14.16
C ALA A 143 -4.59 26.08 -15.00
N ASN A 144 -3.53 25.36 -14.59
CA ASN A 144 -3.07 24.16 -15.29
C ASN A 144 -3.64 22.85 -14.74
N SER A 145 -4.50 22.90 -13.71
CA SER A 145 -5.03 21.71 -13.01
C SER A 145 -3.92 20.74 -12.57
N ILE A 146 -2.82 21.31 -12.06
CA ILE A 146 -1.64 20.56 -11.64
C ILE A 146 -2.02 19.69 -10.44
N GLN A 147 -1.61 18.42 -10.46
CA GLN A 147 -1.88 17.52 -9.34
C GLN A 147 -1.17 18.02 -8.08
N PHE A 148 -1.94 18.23 -7.01
CA PHE A 148 -1.44 18.74 -5.74
C PHE A 148 -1.82 17.77 -4.62
N ASN A 149 -0.83 17.03 -4.10
CA ASN A 149 -0.95 16.23 -2.91
C ASN A 149 -0.63 17.08 -1.67
N MET A 150 -1.49 17.00 -0.66
CA MET A 150 -1.36 17.78 0.57
C MET A 150 -1.44 16.85 1.78
N GLU A 151 -0.37 16.81 2.56
CA GLU A 151 -0.34 16.29 3.92
C GLU A 151 -0.20 17.48 4.88
N ALA A 152 -1.13 17.60 5.82
CA ALA A 152 -1.23 18.74 6.72
C ALA A 152 -1.31 18.33 8.20
N ASP A 153 -1.48 19.34 9.06
CA ASP A 153 -1.70 19.21 10.51
C ASP A 153 -2.79 18.16 10.81
N SER A 154 -2.64 17.38 11.88
CA SER A 154 -3.52 16.24 12.18
C SER A 154 -3.67 16.00 13.68
N LEU A 155 -4.92 15.99 14.16
CA LEU A 155 -5.26 15.70 15.55
C LEU A 155 -5.51 14.20 15.73
N ASN A 156 -4.43 13.41 15.64
CA ASN A 156 -4.51 11.95 15.75
C ASN A 156 -5.02 11.51 17.13
N ALA A 157 -5.77 10.40 17.15
CA ALA A 157 -6.42 9.90 18.35
C ALA A 157 -5.88 8.52 18.78
N SER A 158 -5.87 8.26 20.08
CA SER A 158 -5.76 6.89 20.60
C SER A 158 -6.93 6.62 21.53
N ILE A 159 -7.64 5.53 21.30
CA ILE A 159 -8.86 5.14 21.99
C ILE A 159 -8.58 3.92 22.87
N LEU A 160 -8.98 3.98 24.14
CA LEU A 160 -9.04 2.83 25.03
C LEU A 160 -10.44 2.21 24.94
N GLY A 161 -10.52 0.91 24.65
CA GLY A 161 -11.77 0.17 24.60
C GLY A 161 -12.48 0.13 25.97
N PRO A 162 -13.82 0.06 26.01
CA PRO A 162 -14.58 0.04 27.25
C PRO A 162 -14.42 -1.27 28.04
N ASP A 163 -13.97 -2.33 27.37
CA ASP A 163 -13.62 -3.63 27.96
C ASP A 163 -12.33 -3.61 28.78
N VAL A 164 -11.46 -2.61 28.55
CA VAL A 164 -10.11 -2.61 29.10
C VAL A 164 -10.08 -2.09 30.55
N THR A 165 -9.58 -2.92 31.46
CA THR A 165 -9.36 -2.60 32.88
C THR A 165 -7.86 -2.38 33.18
N PRO A 166 -7.50 -1.67 34.27
CA PRO A 166 -6.09 -1.37 34.60
C PRO A 166 -5.18 -2.59 34.79
N ASP A 167 -5.75 -3.77 35.09
CA ASP A 167 -5.03 -5.04 35.24
C ASP A 167 -4.81 -5.79 33.92
N MET A 168 -5.42 -5.34 32.82
CA MET A 168 -5.21 -5.91 31.49
C MET A 168 -3.94 -5.38 30.83
N GLU A 169 -3.33 -6.22 29.98
CA GLU A 169 -2.13 -5.85 29.24
C GLU A 169 -2.39 -4.67 28.29
N GLU A 170 -3.57 -4.65 27.65
CA GLU A 170 -4.05 -3.60 26.76
C GLU A 170 -3.98 -2.20 27.41
N PHE A 171 -4.29 -2.08 28.70
CA PHE A 171 -4.19 -0.81 29.42
C PHE A 171 -2.74 -0.33 29.50
N SER A 172 -1.83 -1.22 29.88
CA SER A 172 -0.40 -0.88 29.98
C SER A 172 0.20 -0.54 28.62
N LEU A 173 -0.22 -1.24 27.56
CA LEU A 173 0.16 -0.99 26.18
C LEU A 173 -0.35 0.37 25.71
N PHE A 174 -1.61 0.71 25.99
CA PHE A 174 -2.21 2.00 25.67
C PHE A 174 -1.44 3.17 26.30
N VAL A 175 -1.20 3.11 27.61
CA VAL A 175 -0.47 4.17 28.34
C VAL A 175 0.96 4.32 27.79
N LYS A 176 1.64 3.21 27.53
CA LYS A 176 2.98 3.21 26.93
C LYS A 176 2.98 3.85 25.55
N GLU A 177 2.03 3.50 24.68
CA GLU A 177 1.95 4.05 23.33
C GLU A 177 1.72 5.57 23.37
N VAL A 178 0.74 6.03 24.17
CA VAL A 178 0.46 7.47 24.33
C VAL A 178 1.70 8.22 24.83
N GLY A 179 2.35 7.71 25.88
CA GLY A 179 3.56 8.33 26.43
C GLY A 179 4.75 8.33 25.45
N MET A 180 4.94 7.25 24.69
CA MET A 180 5.98 7.17 23.66
C MET A 180 5.71 8.13 22.51
N GLU A 181 4.48 8.23 22.02
CA GLU A 181 4.13 9.12 20.91
C GLU A 181 4.24 10.61 21.28
N MET A 182 4.05 10.96 22.55
CA MET A 182 4.34 12.29 23.07
C MET A 182 5.84 12.60 23.10
N THR A 183 6.70 11.61 23.37
CA THR A 183 8.11 11.84 23.70
C THR A 183 9.07 11.59 22.54
N VAL A 184 8.74 10.67 21.62
CA VAL A 184 9.55 10.42 20.41
C VAL A 184 9.61 11.68 19.57
N LYS A 185 10.84 12.17 19.31
CA LYS A 185 11.09 13.44 18.62
C LYS A 185 10.37 14.63 19.27
N THR A 186 10.16 14.58 20.60
CA THR A 186 9.49 15.65 21.35
C THR A 186 8.10 15.95 20.79
N GLY A 187 7.41 14.88 20.36
CA GLY A 187 6.06 14.94 19.78
C GLY A 187 6.00 15.56 18.37
N GLN A 188 7.12 15.87 17.72
CA GLN A 188 7.17 16.54 16.42
C GLN A 188 7.01 15.56 15.25
N LYS A 189 5.97 14.71 15.31
CA LYS A 189 5.55 13.81 14.23
C LYS A 189 4.13 14.21 13.82
N CYS A 190 3.85 14.25 12.52
CA CYS A 190 2.50 14.44 11.99
C CYS A 190 1.54 13.33 12.44
N THR A 191 2.09 12.15 12.77
CA THR A 191 1.39 10.98 13.29
C THR A 191 1.39 10.87 14.83
N ALA A 192 1.86 11.87 15.59
CA ALA A 192 1.85 11.76 17.05
C ALA A 192 0.42 11.85 17.62
N ILE A 193 0.15 11.12 18.70
CA ILE A 193 -1.16 11.14 19.39
C ILE A 193 -1.37 12.52 20.04
N ARG A 194 -2.47 13.18 19.70
CA ARG A 194 -2.87 14.49 20.24
C ARG A 194 -4.09 14.41 21.16
N ARG A 195 -4.95 13.42 20.91
CA ARG A 195 -6.21 13.19 21.63
C ARG A 195 -6.21 11.77 22.19
N THR A 196 -6.39 11.64 23.49
CA THR A 196 -6.40 10.37 24.21
C THR A 196 -7.84 10.13 24.70
N ILE A 197 -8.58 9.27 23.99
CA ILE A 197 -10.01 9.04 24.21
C ILE A 197 -10.18 7.82 25.11
N VAL A 198 -10.84 7.97 26.25
CA VAL A 198 -10.90 6.92 27.29
C VAL A 198 -12.32 6.79 27.86
N PRO A 199 -12.75 5.60 28.33
CA PRO A 199 -13.99 5.48 29.08
C PRO A 199 -13.97 6.44 30.27
N ARG A 200 -15.10 7.09 30.57
CA ARG A 200 -15.18 8.07 31.66
C ARG A 200 -14.67 7.51 32.99
N GLU A 201 -14.98 6.25 33.27
CA GLU A 201 -14.55 5.55 34.49
C GLU A 201 -13.05 5.21 34.53
N ARG A 202 -12.31 5.33 33.41
CA ARG A 202 -10.85 5.11 33.33
C ARG A 202 -10.05 6.41 33.29
N LEU A 203 -10.71 7.57 33.38
CA LEU A 203 -10.05 8.87 33.28
C LEU A 203 -8.93 9.04 34.30
N GLU A 204 -9.19 8.72 35.58
CA GLU A 204 -8.21 8.87 36.65
C GLU A 204 -7.07 7.85 36.52
N ASP A 205 -7.40 6.58 36.23
CA ASP A 205 -6.42 5.51 36.06
C ASP A 205 -5.41 5.85 34.95
N VAL A 206 -5.91 6.26 33.78
CA VAL A 206 -5.05 6.65 32.65
C VAL A 206 -4.25 7.90 32.98
N SER A 207 -4.87 8.88 33.64
CA SER A 207 -4.20 10.13 34.02
C SER A 207 -2.99 9.86 34.92
N GLU A 208 -3.16 9.07 35.98
CA GLU A 208 -2.07 8.75 36.91
C GLU A 208 -1.00 7.84 36.28
N ALA A 209 -1.40 6.84 35.49
CA ALA A 209 -0.47 5.98 34.79
C ALA A 209 0.39 6.76 33.79
N LEU A 210 -0.21 7.70 33.04
CA LEU A 210 0.52 8.54 32.10
C LEU A 210 1.45 9.53 32.80
N LYS A 211 1.03 10.17 33.91
CA LYS A 211 1.91 10.99 34.76
C LYS A 211 3.12 10.19 35.25
N SER A 212 2.89 8.96 35.72
CA SER A 212 3.95 8.08 36.19
C SER A 212 4.90 7.65 35.09
N PHE A 213 4.41 7.46 33.86
CA PHE A 213 5.26 7.16 32.71
C PHE A 213 6.13 8.38 32.36
N LEU A 214 5.50 9.56 32.21
CA LEU A 214 6.16 10.77 31.74
C LEU A 214 7.16 11.35 32.76
N SER A 215 6.93 11.18 34.07
CA SER A 215 7.86 11.63 35.11
C SER A 215 9.24 10.97 35.04
N LYS A 216 9.34 9.80 34.39
CA LYS A 216 10.59 9.07 34.15
C LYS A 216 11.33 9.54 32.88
N THR A 217 10.74 10.46 32.11
CA THR A 217 11.34 10.97 30.87
C THR A 217 12.36 12.06 31.19
N THR A 218 13.63 11.73 31.02
CA THR A 218 14.75 12.68 31.15
C THR A 218 14.87 13.55 29.91
N ILE A 219 14.83 14.87 30.12
CA ILE A 219 14.94 15.89 29.09
C ILE A 219 16.36 16.46 29.14
N GLY A 220 17.02 16.56 28.00
CA GLY A 220 18.39 17.08 27.97
C GLY A 220 19.09 16.98 26.63
N ASP A 221 20.40 17.18 26.66
CA ASP A 221 21.26 17.09 25.50
C ASP A 221 21.19 15.68 24.87
N PRO A 222 20.86 15.54 23.57
CA PRO A 222 20.82 14.25 22.89
C PRO A 222 22.16 13.48 22.88
N THR A 223 23.28 14.14 23.17
CA THR A 223 24.60 13.49 23.30
C THR A 223 24.80 12.79 24.64
N ASP A 224 23.99 13.10 25.66
CA ASP A 224 23.95 12.36 26.92
C ASP A 224 23.14 11.07 26.77
N LYS A 225 23.74 9.93 27.13
CA LYS A 225 23.13 8.59 27.08
C LYS A 225 21.92 8.45 28.01
N ASN A 226 21.81 9.29 29.03
CA ASN A 226 20.70 9.29 29.96
C ASN A 226 19.50 10.09 29.45
N THR A 227 19.67 10.95 28.44
CA THR A 227 18.57 11.68 27.82
C THR A 227 17.60 10.72 27.15
N ARG A 228 16.29 10.97 27.29
CA ARG A 228 15.21 10.23 26.62
C ARG A 228 14.41 11.11 25.66
N MET A 229 14.34 12.42 25.93
CA MET A 229 13.69 13.40 25.06
C MET A 229 14.59 14.61 24.84
N GLY A 230 14.79 14.98 23.58
CA GLY A 230 15.60 16.13 23.18
C GLY A 230 14.78 17.43 23.05
N PRO A 231 15.34 18.47 22.42
CA PRO A 231 14.63 19.72 22.19
C PRO A 231 13.65 19.62 21.00
N LEU A 232 12.77 20.61 20.90
CA LEU A 232 12.09 20.94 19.67
C LEU A 232 13.09 21.41 18.59
N ALA A 233 12.70 21.31 17.32
CA ALA A 233 13.58 21.58 16.18
C ALA A 233 14.18 23.00 16.13
N SER A 234 13.53 23.99 16.75
CA SER A 234 14.07 25.35 16.90
C SER A 234 13.31 26.15 17.95
N SER A 235 13.87 27.27 18.41
CA SER A 235 13.18 28.18 19.34
C SER A 235 11.88 28.75 18.75
N LEU A 236 11.81 28.93 17.42
CA LEU A 236 10.57 29.33 16.75
C LEU A 236 9.49 28.25 16.85
N GLN A 237 9.86 26.96 16.78
CA GLN A 237 8.90 25.88 17.00
C GLN A 237 8.46 25.82 18.48
N SER A 238 9.36 26.12 19.42
CA SER A 238 8.99 26.26 20.84
C SER A 238 7.97 27.36 21.06
N GLN A 239 8.20 28.56 20.52
CA GLN A 239 7.27 29.67 20.63
C GLN A 239 5.88 29.32 20.06
N ARG A 240 5.84 28.69 18.86
CA ARG A 240 4.58 28.28 18.24
C ARG A 240 3.85 27.22 19.06
N PHE A 241 4.59 26.28 19.63
CA PHE A 241 4.03 25.27 20.52
C PHE A 241 3.39 25.92 21.75
N ASP A 242 4.07 26.87 22.40
CA ASP A 242 3.52 27.59 23.56
C ASP A 242 2.27 28.40 23.21
N GLU A 243 2.28 29.11 22.07
CA GLU A 243 1.13 29.88 21.57
C GLU A 243 -0.10 28.98 21.36
N GLN A 244 0.09 27.79 20.77
CA GLN A 244 -0.99 26.82 20.54
C GLN A 244 -1.43 26.13 21.84
N LEU A 245 -0.49 25.84 22.74
CA LEU A 245 -0.75 25.22 24.02
C LEU A 245 -1.58 26.13 24.93
N ALA A 246 -1.27 27.42 24.98
CA ALA A 246 -2.03 28.40 25.77
C ALA A 246 -3.52 28.42 25.40
N VAL A 247 -3.84 28.30 24.10
CA VAL A 247 -5.23 28.23 23.62
C VAL A 247 -5.94 26.96 24.11
N LEU A 248 -5.23 25.85 24.28
CA LEU A 248 -5.79 24.62 24.82
C LEU A 248 -5.93 24.68 26.35
N GLU A 249 -4.96 25.25 27.05
CA GLU A 249 -4.99 25.44 28.51
C GLU A 249 -6.13 26.37 28.95
N ASP A 250 -6.59 27.31 28.11
CA ASP A 250 -7.77 28.14 28.39
C ASP A 250 -9.09 27.34 28.48
N VAL A 251 -9.13 26.13 27.92
CA VAL A 251 -10.36 25.31 27.80
C VAL A 251 -10.20 23.89 28.36
N THR A 252 -9.07 23.60 28.99
CA THR A 252 -8.73 22.28 29.56
C THR A 252 -8.03 22.44 30.90
N ASP A 253 -8.03 21.37 31.70
CA ASP A 253 -7.24 21.30 32.92
C ASP A 253 -5.86 20.71 32.63
N SER A 254 -4.79 21.41 33.01
CA SER A 254 -3.42 20.91 32.91
C SER A 254 -3.09 20.05 34.12
N ILE A 255 -2.96 18.73 33.92
CA ILE A 255 -2.75 17.76 35.00
C ILE A 255 -1.30 17.29 35.13
N PHE A 256 -0.45 17.58 34.13
CA PHE A 256 0.96 17.25 34.16
C PHE A 256 1.81 18.26 33.37
N SER A 257 2.85 18.75 34.03
CA SER A 257 3.93 19.54 33.46
C SER A 257 5.15 19.41 34.36
N ASN A 258 6.26 18.85 33.87
CA ASN A 258 7.49 18.71 34.67
C ASN A 258 8.42 19.95 34.62
N GLY A 259 7.91 21.08 34.11
CA GLY A 259 8.45 22.42 34.39
C GLY A 259 9.69 22.85 33.60
N THR A 260 10.29 21.99 32.79
CA THR A 260 11.39 22.39 31.90
C THR A 260 10.84 23.20 30.72
N HIS A 261 11.22 24.47 30.63
CA HIS A 261 11.00 25.31 29.45
C HIS A 261 12.14 26.31 29.29
N GLU A 262 13.11 25.99 28.44
CA GLU A 262 14.27 26.85 28.16
C GLU A 262 14.71 26.71 26.70
N GLY A 263 14.72 27.81 25.95
CA GLY A 263 15.09 27.81 24.54
C GLY A 263 14.14 26.96 23.70
N ALA A 264 14.63 25.82 23.20
CA ALA A 264 13.83 24.84 22.45
C ALA A 264 13.49 23.59 23.29
N PHE A 265 13.93 23.51 24.54
CA PHE A 265 13.58 22.42 25.43
C PHE A 265 12.23 22.69 26.08
N THR A 266 11.34 21.71 26.00
CA THR A 266 10.01 21.76 26.61
C THR A 266 9.66 20.42 27.27
N SER A 267 8.76 20.50 28.23
CA SER A 267 8.29 19.39 29.06
C SER A 267 7.03 18.74 28.47
N PRO A 268 6.80 17.42 28.65
CA PRO A 268 5.55 16.82 28.25
C PRO A 268 4.36 17.44 28.98
N LYS A 269 3.25 17.68 28.27
CA LYS A 269 2.03 18.29 28.79
C LYS A 269 0.85 17.35 28.66
N VAL A 270 0.15 17.08 29.76
CA VAL A 270 -1.09 16.30 29.74
C VAL A 270 -2.23 17.21 30.16
N LEU A 271 -3.18 17.39 29.25
CA LEU A 271 -4.39 18.17 29.44
C LEU A 271 -5.59 17.24 29.61
N VAL A 272 -6.65 17.70 30.27
CA VAL A 272 -7.93 17.00 30.37
C VAL A 272 -9.05 17.92 29.91
N CYS A 273 -9.84 17.45 28.93
CA CYS A 273 -11.08 18.10 28.56
C CYS A 273 -12.25 17.29 29.10
N HIS A 274 -12.87 17.74 30.19
CA HIS A 274 -13.94 16.97 30.87
C HIS A 274 -15.24 16.85 30.06
N GLN A 275 -15.49 17.79 29.12
CA GLN A 275 -16.69 17.83 28.28
C GLN A 275 -16.32 17.97 26.80
N PRO A 276 -15.62 16.98 26.21
CA PRO A 276 -14.97 17.12 24.91
C PRO A 276 -15.97 17.26 23.75
N MET A 277 -17.22 16.82 23.92
CA MET A 277 -18.29 17.05 22.93
C MET A 277 -18.76 18.51 22.86
N LYS A 278 -18.53 19.32 23.91
CA LYS A 278 -18.99 20.71 24.00
C LYS A 278 -17.88 21.74 23.79
N VAL A 279 -16.63 21.30 23.68
CA VAL A 279 -15.46 22.17 23.53
C VAL A 279 -14.84 21.90 22.17
N ASP A 280 -15.20 22.68 21.16
CA ASP A 280 -14.71 22.46 19.79
C ASP A 280 -13.19 22.68 19.68
N LYS A 281 -12.62 23.56 20.51
CA LYS A 281 -11.23 23.98 20.42
C LYS A 281 -10.22 22.83 20.52
N VAL A 282 -10.51 21.80 21.33
CA VAL A 282 -9.64 20.61 21.48
C VAL A 282 -9.67 19.68 20.26
N HIS A 283 -10.61 19.90 19.34
CA HIS A 283 -10.70 19.24 18.04
C HIS A 283 -10.23 20.15 16.90
N GLU A 284 -9.79 21.37 17.21
CA GLU A 284 -9.40 22.39 16.23
C GLU A 284 -7.94 22.83 16.31
N VAL A 285 -7.34 22.84 17.49
CA VAL A 285 -5.98 23.34 17.70
C VAL A 285 -5.04 22.19 17.95
N GLU A 286 -4.01 22.08 17.11
CA GLU A 286 -2.88 21.18 17.33
C GLU A 286 -1.70 22.00 17.86
N ALA A 287 -1.23 21.70 19.08
CA ALA A 287 0.07 22.14 19.55
C ALA A 287 1.14 21.12 19.14
N PHE A 288 2.01 21.48 18.20
CA PHE A 288 2.95 20.54 17.56
C PHE A 288 4.20 20.25 18.41
N GLY A 289 4.00 19.53 19.52
CA GLY A 289 5.02 19.19 20.50
C GLY A 289 4.60 18.05 21.43
N PRO A 290 5.23 17.90 22.61
CA PRO A 290 5.05 16.74 23.47
C PRO A 290 3.79 16.88 24.34
N MET A 291 2.60 16.88 23.73
CA MET A 291 1.34 17.07 24.45
C MET A 291 0.27 16.05 24.06
N THR A 292 -0.65 15.74 24.97
CA THR A 292 -1.92 15.07 24.67
C THR A 292 -3.07 15.64 25.50
N THR A 293 -4.29 15.63 24.95
CA THR A 293 -5.53 15.95 25.70
C THR A 293 -6.32 14.67 25.94
N ILE A 294 -6.54 14.33 27.22
CA ILE A 294 -7.39 13.20 27.61
C ILE A 294 -8.87 13.62 27.54
N MET A 295 -9.69 12.77 26.92
CA MET A 295 -11.09 13.02 26.60
C MET A 295 -11.94 11.82 27.05
N PRO A 296 -12.78 11.96 28.09
CA PRO A 296 -13.66 10.89 28.54
C PRO A 296 -14.87 10.71 27.59
N TYR A 297 -15.32 9.46 27.41
CA TYR A 297 -16.55 9.09 26.70
C TYR A 297 -17.42 8.12 27.51
N ASP A 298 -18.71 8.05 27.19
CA ASP A 298 -19.71 7.21 27.87
C ASP A 298 -20.19 6.00 27.04
N SER A 299 -19.98 6.01 25.72
CA SER A 299 -20.27 4.87 24.82
C SER A 299 -19.29 4.77 23.64
N THR A 300 -19.24 3.60 22.99
CA THR A 300 -18.48 3.38 21.74
C THR A 300 -18.85 4.39 20.65
N GLU A 301 -20.15 4.68 20.51
CA GLU A 301 -20.68 5.71 19.61
C GLU A 301 -20.11 7.11 19.93
N GLU A 302 -20.04 7.51 21.21
CA GLU A 302 -19.43 8.78 21.58
C GLU A 302 -17.92 8.78 21.32
N ALA A 303 -17.22 7.66 21.54
CA ALA A 303 -15.79 7.53 21.21
C ALA A 303 -15.53 7.73 19.71
N ILE A 304 -16.39 7.15 18.85
CA ILE A 304 -16.35 7.33 17.39
C ILE A 304 -16.61 8.80 17.04
N GLN A 305 -17.64 9.42 17.61
CA GLN A 305 -17.96 10.83 17.35
C GLN A 305 -16.81 11.75 17.76
N LEU A 306 -16.20 11.51 18.93
CA LEU A 306 -15.04 12.25 19.40
C LEU A 306 -13.86 12.08 18.44
N ALA A 307 -13.52 10.85 18.05
CA ALA A 307 -12.43 10.59 17.11
C ALA A 307 -12.63 11.33 15.79
N ASN A 308 -13.86 11.34 15.25
CA ASN A 308 -14.21 11.95 13.97
C ASN A 308 -14.32 13.49 14.02
N LYS A 309 -14.51 14.08 15.22
CA LYS A 309 -14.74 15.53 15.38
C LYS A 309 -13.56 16.42 14.99
N SER A 310 -12.36 15.87 14.79
CA SER A 310 -11.22 16.61 14.21
C SER A 310 -11.37 16.91 12.71
N ASP A 311 -12.42 16.38 12.06
CA ASP A 311 -12.72 16.54 10.63
C ASP A 311 -11.56 16.05 9.75
N GLY A 312 -11.08 14.84 10.05
CA GLY A 312 -10.02 14.17 9.29
C GLY A 312 -8.68 14.12 10.04
N SER A 313 -8.04 12.96 10.03
CA SER A 313 -6.75 12.72 10.69
C SER A 313 -5.93 11.69 9.92
N LEU A 314 -4.62 11.76 10.08
CA LEU A 314 -3.68 10.83 9.45
C LEU A 314 -3.83 9.42 10.04
N VAL A 315 -3.91 9.33 11.37
CA VAL A 315 -3.96 8.04 12.06
C VAL A 315 -4.81 8.10 13.33
N ALA A 316 -5.44 6.98 13.67
CA ALA A 316 -5.90 6.70 15.02
C ALA A 316 -5.50 5.28 15.46
N SER A 317 -5.53 5.03 16.76
CA SER A 317 -5.39 3.69 17.34
C SER A 317 -6.51 3.34 18.32
N LEU A 318 -6.75 2.03 18.48
CA LEU A 318 -7.67 1.44 19.44
C LEU A 318 -6.97 0.32 20.20
N PHE A 319 -7.08 0.33 21.52
CA PHE A 319 -6.57 -0.72 22.40
C PHE A 319 -7.77 -1.41 23.07
N THR A 320 -8.03 -2.67 22.70
CA THR A 320 -9.16 -3.47 23.18
C THR A 320 -8.81 -4.94 23.06
N ALA A 321 -9.37 -5.79 23.91
CA ALA A 321 -9.27 -7.24 23.80
C ALA A 321 -10.49 -7.86 23.08
N ASP A 322 -11.48 -7.05 22.72
CA ASP A 322 -12.75 -7.48 22.13
C ASP A 322 -12.79 -7.16 20.62
N ASP A 323 -12.94 -8.20 19.80
CA ASP A 323 -12.94 -8.09 18.34
C ASP A 323 -14.21 -7.41 17.78
N ASP A 324 -15.35 -7.48 18.48
CA ASP A 324 -16.60 -6.83 18.06
C ASP A 324 -16.51 -5.31 18.31
N ILE A 325 -15.99 -4.91 19.48
CA ILE A 325 -15.66 -3.50 19.78
C ILE A 325 -14.63 -2.98 18.77
N ALA A 326 -13.62 -3.79 18.45
CA ALA A 326 -12.62 -3.44 17.46
C ALA A 326 -13.25 -3.16 16.08
N ALA A 327 -14.13 -4.04 15.61
CA ALA A 327 -14.82 -3.88 14.34
C ALA A 327 -15.72 -2.63 14.32
N GLU A 328 -16.52 -2.43 15.36
CA GLU A 328 -17.45 -1.29 15.49
C GLU A 328 -16.72 0.05 15.44
N ILE A 329 -15.76 0.26 16.36
CA ILE A 329 -15.05 1.54 16.48
C ILE A 329 -14.20 1.80 15.24
N THR A 330 -13.50 0.78 14.71
CA THR A 330 -12.66 0.94 13.52
C THR A 330 -13.48 1.37 12.32
N LEU A 331 -14.60 0.71 12.04
CA LEU A 331 -15.46 1.05 10.90
C LEU A 331 -16.13 2.41 11.07
N GLY A 332 -16.53 2.77 12.30
CA GLY A 332 -17.06 4.10 12.60
C GLY A 332 -16.05 5.23 12.41
N CYS A 333 -14.76 4.97 12.67
CA CYS A 333 -13.69 5.96 12.55
C CYS A 333 -13.07 6.03 11.14
N ALA A 334 -13.10 4.94 10.37
CA ALA A 334 -12.37 4.80 9.11
C ALA A 334 -12.61 5.93 8.08
N PRO A 335 -13.84 6.47 7.90
CA PRO A 335 -14.07 7.57 6.94
C PRO A 335 -13.29 8.86 7.23
N TYR A 336 -12.78 9.02 8.45
CA TYR A 336 -12.05 10.21 8.90
C TYR A 336 -10.56 9.95 9.15
N HIS A 337 -10.05 8.73 8.95
CA HIS A 337 -8.67 8.38 9.28
C HIS A 337 -8.02 7.60 8.13
N GLY A 338 -6.85 8.04 7.65
CA GLY A 338 -6.15 7.30 6.57
C GLY A 338 -5.46 6.02 7.03
N ARG A 339 -5.20 5.89 8.34
CA ARG A 339 -4.72 4.66 8.97
C ARG A 339 -5.38 4.45 10.34
N PHE A 340 -5.73 3.21 10.65
CA PHE A 340 -6.31 2.84 11.94
C PHE A 340 -5.59 1.61 12.50
N MET A 341 -5.03 1.72 13.71
CA MET A 341 -4.23 0.67 14.35
C MET A 341 -5.01 0.04 15.51
N VAL A 342 -5.36 -1.23 15.40
CA VAL A 342 -6.01 -1.99 16.49
C VAL A 342 -4.95 -2.83 17.19
N ILE A 343 -4.80 -2.66 18.51
CA ILE A 343 -3.80 -3.34 19.33
C ILE A 343 -4.46 -4.12 20.45
N ASN A 344 -4.01 -5.37 20.59
CA ASN A 344 -4.26 -6.23 21.73
C ASN A 344 -2.96 -6.96 22.10
N LYS A 345 -2.97 -7.75 23.18
CA LYS A 345 -1.81 -8.55 23.61
C LYS A 345 -1.24 -9.47 22.52
N HIS A 346 -2.05 -9.88 21.54
CA HIS A 346 -1.63 -10.81 20.49
C HIS A 346 -0.80 -10.12 19.39
N SER A 347 -1.05 -8.83 19.11
CA SER A 347 -0.32 -8.06 18.09
C SER A 347 0.79 -7.18 18.65
N ALA A 348 0.74 -6.82 19.93
CA ALA A 348 1.61 -5.82 20.54
C ALA A 348 3.11 -6.14 20.44
N GLY A 349 3.49 -7.43 20.51
CA GLY A 349 4.88 -7.87 20.47
C GLY A 349 5.61 -7.58 19.15
N GLU A 350 4.86 -7.44 18.04
CA GLU A 350 5.39 -7.20 16.69
C GLU A 350 4.88 -5.88 16.09
N SER A 351 4.17 -5.07 16.88
CA SER A 351 3.63 -3.79 16.41
C SER A 351 4.74 -2.81 16.03
N THR A 352 4.55 -2.12 14.92
CA THR A 352 5.45 -1.05 14.45
C THR A 352 5.21 0.30 15.14
N GLY A 353 4.16 0.36 15.98
CA GLY A 353 3.73 1.57 16.69
C GLY A 353 2.85 2.50 15.85
N HIS A 354 2.13 3.36 16.55
CA HIS A 354 1.20 4.36 16.01
C HIS A 354 1.92 5.35 15.09
N GLY A 355 3.06 5.87 15.54
CA GLY A 355 3.74 6.98 14.88
C GLY A 355 4.67 6.62 13.72
N SER A 356 4.71 5.36 13.29
CA SER A 356 5.60 4.86 12.23
C SER A 356 4.83 4.56 10.94
N PRO A 357 4.83 5.44 9.92
CA PRO A 357 4.21 5.15 8.64
C PRO A 357 4.99 4.06 7.89
N MET A 358 4.29 2.98 7.52
CA MET A 358 4.92 1.85 6.84
C MET A 358 4.89 2.07 5.32
N PRO A 359 6.01 1.88 4.58
CA PRO A 359 6.06 2.19 3.14
C PRO A 359 5.06 1.44 2.24
N HIS A 360 4.48 0.34 2.73
CA HIS A 360 3.49 -0.47 2.01
C HIS A 360 2.05 -0.20 2.47
N MET A 361 1.85 0.68 3.45
CA MET A 361 0.56 1.12 3.97
C MET A 361 0.36 2.59 3.59
N VAL A 362 -0.89 3.00 3.37
CA VAL A 362 -1.20 4.39 3.02
C VAL A 362 -0.82 5.30 4.18
N HIS A 363 -0.20 6.43 3.85
CA HIS A 363 0.07 7.55 4.77
C HIS A 363 -0.59 8.80 4.21
N GLY A 364 -1.58 9.32 4.92
CA GLY A 364 -2.48 10.34 4.40
C GLY A 364 -3.76 10.36 5.21
N GLY A 365 -4.70 11.23 4.85
CA GLY A 365 -5.97 11.32 5.57
C GLY A 365 -6.89 12.39 4.98
N PRO A 366 -8.21 12.25 5.17
CA PRO A 366 -9.19 13.19 4.63
C PRO A 366 -9.19 14.53 5.37
N GLY A 367 -9.98 15.48 4.86
CA GLY A 367 -10.31 16.72 5.56
C GLY A 367 -9.08 17.53 6.00
N ARG A 368 -8.96 17.78 7.31
CA ARG A 368 -7.88 18.53 7.93
C ARG A 368 -6.49 18.00 7.58
N ALA A 369 -6.31 16.68 7.55
CA ALA A 369 -5.04 16.02 7.23
C ALA A 369 -4.58 16.26 5.78
N GLY A 370 -5.47 16.80 4.93
CA GLY A 370 -5.14 17.40 3.64
C GLY A 370 -5.80 16.73 2.43
N GLY A 371 -6.36 15.54 2.62
CA GLY A 371 -7.03 14.75 1.58
C GLY A 371 -6.09 14.03 0.62
N GLY A 372 -4.78 14.08 0.89
CA GLY A 372 -3.75 13.40 0.11
C GLY A 372 -3.47 11.97 0.58
N GLU A 373 -2.81 11.21 -0.28
CA GLU A 373 -2.31 9.86 0.01
C GLU A 373 -0.88 9.68 -0.52
N GLU A 374 -0.01 9.23 0.38
CA GLU A 374 1.38 8.86 0.14
C GLU A 374 1.62 7.41 0.55
N LEU A 375 2.77 6.84 0.18
CA LEU A 375 3.13 5.44 0.43
C LEU A 375 2.09 4.43 -0.12
N GLY A 376 1.69 3.42 0.64
CA GLY A 376 0.71 2.43 0.17
C GLY A 376 1.24 1.43 -0.87
N GLY A 377 2.57 1.26 -0.95
CA GLY A 377 3.20 0.30 -1.86
C GLY A 377 3.11 0.75 -3.32
N ALA A 378 2.58 -0.10 -4.20
CA ALA A 378 2.38 0.25 -5.61
C ALA A 378 1.50 1.50 -5.81
N ARG A 379 0.58 1.80 -4.87
CA ARG A 379 -0.31 2.96 -4.94
C ARG A 379 0.43 4.28 -5.11
N ALA A 380 1.46 4.56 -4.30
CA ALA A 380 2.26 5.79 -4.43
C ALA A 380 2.95 5.92 -5.80
N VAL A 381 3.36 4.82 -6.43
CA VAL A 381 3.93 4.89 -7.78
C VAL A 381 2.85 5.30 -8.77
N LEU A 382 1.67 4.67 -8.69
CA LEU A 382 0.54 4.99 -9.57
C LEU A 382 0.01 6.42 -9.35
N HIS A 383 0.12 7.00 -8.16
CA HIS A 383 -0.23 8.40 -7.88
C HIS A 383 0.63 9.39 -8.69
N ASN A 384 1.83 8.98 -9.12
CA ASN A 384 2.75 9.77 -9.93
C ASN A 384 2.61 9.51 -11.44
N MET A 385 1.73 8.61 -11.86
CA MET A 385 1.51 8.22 -13.26
C MET A 385 0.21 8.81 -13.81
N GLN A 386 0.09 8.85 -15.14
CA GLN A 386 -1.16 9.17 -15.83
C GLN A 386 -1.90 7.87 -16.17
N ARG A 387 -3.12 7.72 -15.65
CA ARG A 387 -3.99 6.61 -16.02
C ARG A 387 -4.75 6.91 -17.31
N ILE A 388 -4.82 5.96 -18.22
CA ILE A 388 -5.60 6.05 -19.46
C ILE A 388 -6.38 4.76 -19.69
N ALA A 389 -7.62 4.90 -20.16
CA ALA A 389 -8.44 3.79 -20.62
C ALA A 389 -8.25 3.60 -22.13
N LEU A 390 -7.59 2.51 -22.51
CA LEU A 390 -7.49 2.08 -23.90
C LEU A 390 -8.76 1.34 -24.30
N GLN A 391 -9.21 1.54 -25.53
CA GLN A 391 -10.34 0.80 -26.10
C GLN A 391 -9.99 0.37 -27.52
N GLY A 392 -10.32 -0.86 -27.88
CA GLY A 392 -9.97 -1.39 -29.19
C GLY A 392 -10.27 -2.86 -29.34
N SER A 393 -9.76 -3.45 -30.43
CA SER A 393 -9.81 -4.89 -30.61
C SER A 393 -8.89 -5.61 -29.60
N PRO A 394 -9.23 -6.82 -29.17
CA PRO A 394 -8.35 -7.62 -28.31
C PRO A 394 -6.92 -7.74 -28.85
N THR A 395 -6.76 -8.00 -30.15
CA THR A 395 -5.45 -8.11 -30.81
C THR A 395 -4.66 -6.81 -30.76
N THR A 396 -5.30 -5.67 -31.06
CA THR A 396 -4.63 -4.37 -30.99
C THR A 396 -4.21 -4.04 -29.57
N LEU A 397 -5.09 -4.23 -28.59
CA LEU A 397 -4.77 -3.94 -27.21
C LEU A 397 -3.67 -4.87 -26.68
N MET A 398 -3.68 -6.17 -27.01
CA MET A 398 -2.63 -7.12 -26.66
C MET A 398 -1.24 -6.63 -27.12
N ASN A 399 -1.15 -6.12 -28.36
CA ASN A 399 0.09 -5.59 -28.90
C ASN A 399 0.55 -4.29 -28.21
N ILE A 400 -0.39 -3.46 -27.74
CA ILE A 400 -0.06 -2.25 -26.98
C ILE A 400 0.45 -2.63 -25.58
N VAL A 401 -0.31 -3.46 -24.86
CA VAL A 401 -0.05 -3.72 -23.44
C VAL A 401 0.93 -4.86 -23.18
N GLN A 402 1.36 -5.57 -24.23
CA GLN A 402 2.26 -6.72 -24.15
C GLN A 402 1.77 -7.79 -23.15
N GLN A 403 0.46 -8.02 -23.18
CA GLN A 403 -0.21 -9.08 -22.42
C GLN A 403 -1.36 -9.65 -23.26
N HIS A 404 -1.50 -10.97 -23.29
CA HIS A 404 -2.60 -11.65 -23.97
C HIS A 404 -3.94 -11.18 -23.41
N ILE A 405 -4.84 -10.87 -24.34
CA ILE A 405 -6.21 -10.48 -24.05
C ILE A 405 -7.12 -11.52 -24.70
N LYS A 406 -8.09 -12.02 -23.94
CA LYS A 406 -9.06 -13.01 -24.42
C LYS A 406 -9.72 -12.55 -25.73
N GLY A 407 -9.70 -13.42 -26.73
CA GLY A 407 -10.21 -13.13 -28.08
C GLY A 407 -9.22 -12.43 -29.02
N ALA A 408 -7.97 -12.19 -28.58
CA ALA A 408 -6.90 -11.75 -29.46
C ALA A 408 -6.48 -12.86 -30.42
N GLU A 409 -6.03 -12.46 -31.61
CA GLU A 409 -5.40 -13.38 -32.54
C GLU A 409 -4.08 -13.89 -31.96
N THR A 410 -3.92 -15.21 -31.93
CA THR A 410 -2.71 -15.88 -31.47
C THR A 410 -1.89 -16.37 -32.65
N LYS A 411 -0.58 -16.44 -32.48
CA LYS A 411 0.37 -17.00 -33.46
C LYS A 411 0.82 -18.38 -32.98
N GLU A 412 0.97 -19.34 -33.87
CA GLU A 412 1.57 -20.63 -33.49
C GLU A 412 3.07 -20.43 -33.19
N ALA A 413 3.54 -21.04 -32.11
CA ALA A 413 4.95 -20.98 -31.74
C ALA A 413 5.82 -21.78 -32.74
N PRO A 414 7.04 -21.34 -33.07
CA PRO A 414 7.89 -21.99 -34.06
C PRO A 414 8.39 -23.39 -33.64
N LYS A 415 8.30 -23.69 -32.34
CA LYS A 415 8.53 -24.99 -31.72
C LYS A 415 7.73 -25.04 -30.42
N HIS A 416 7.74 -26.18 -29.74
CA HIS A 416 7.05 -26.31 -28.46
C HIS A 416 7.48 -25.20 -27.47
N PRO A 417 6.56 -24.36 -26.95
CA PRO A 417 6.93 -23.19 -26.14
C PRO A 417 7.78 -23.51 -24.91
N PHE A 418 7.60 -24.67 -24.28
CA PHE A 418 8.42 -25.09 -23.13
C PHE A 418 9.88 -25.43 -23.49
N GLN A 419 10.22 -25.53 -24.77
CA GLN A 419 11.60 -25.68 -25.26
C GLN A 419 12.22 -24.34 -25.70
N MET A 420 11.52 -23.22 -25.50
CA MET A 420 11.97 -21.88 -25.85
C MET A 420 12.51 -21.17 -24.60
N TYR A 421 13.62 -20.45 -24.76
CA TYR A 421 14.14 -19.56 -23.72
C TYR A 421 13.26 -18.32 -23.56
N PHE A 422 13.40 -17.63 -22.43
CA PHE A 422 12.59 -16.45 -22.09
C PHE A 422 12.58 -15.36 -23.18
N GLU A 423 13.71 -15.14 -23.86
CA GLU A 423 13.86 -14.15 -24.93
C GLU A 423 13.22 -14.60 -26.26
N GLU A 424 13.05 -15.90 -26.48
CA GLU A 424 12.46 -16.46 -27.70
C GLU A 424 10.93 -16.43 -27.66
N LEU A 425 10.35 -16.40 -26.45
CA LEU A 425 8.91 -16.38 -26.22
C LEU A 425 8.34 -14.99 -26.48
N GLU A 426 7.28 -14.90 -27.28
CA GLU A 426 6.54 -13.66 -27.52
C GLU A 426 5.11 -13.78 -27.01
N VAL A 427 4.55 -12.68 -26.51
CA VAL A 427 3.15 -12.61 -26.08
C VAL A 427 2.24 -12.95 -27.26
N GLY A 428 1.22 -13.78 -27.00
CA GLY A 428 0.29 -14.28 -28.00
C GLY A 428 0.80 -15.46 -28.85
N GLN A 429 2.06 -15.90 -28.66
CA GLN A 429 2.47 -17.21 -29.17
C GLN A 429 1.69 -18.32 -28.46
N SER A 430 1.33 -19.36 -29.19
CA SER A 430 0.48 -20.42 -28.69
C SER A 430 0.88 -21.80 -29.19
N LEU A 431 0.47 -22.81 -28.44
CA LEU A 431 0.49 -24.23 -28.77
C LEU A 431 -0.92 -24.76 -28.68
N LEU A 432 -1.40 -25.42 -29.74
CA LEU A 432 -2.63 -26.20 -29.71
C LEU A 432 -2.25 -27.68 -29.56
N SER A 433 -2.74 -28.32 -28.52
CA SER A 433 -2.43 -29.73 -28.25
C SER A 433 -3.17 -30.68 -29.18
N ASP A 434 -2.76 -31.95 -29.16
CA ASP A 434 -3.59 -33.04 -29.67
C ASP A 434 -4.88 -33.19 -28.86
N VAL A 435 -5.91 -33.77 -29.49
CA VAL A 435 -7.21 -34.05 -28.86
C VAL A 435 -7.12 -35.29 -27.97
N ARG A 436 -7.61 -35.20 -26.72
CA ARG A 436 -7.72 -36.34 -25.79
C ARG A 436 -9.19 -36.68 -25.55
N LYS A 437 -9.57 -37.95 -25.69
CA LYS A 437 -10.89 -38.44 -25.26
C LYS A 437 -10.89 -38.75 -23.77
N VAL A 438 -11.89 -38.27 -23.04
CA VAL A 438 -12.14 -38.59 -21.64
C VAL A 438 -12.97 -39.89 -21.57
N LYS A 439 -12.48 -40.88 -20.83
CA LYS A 439 -13.12 -42.20 -20.67
C LYS A 439 -13.74 -42.33 -19.29
N ASP A 440 -14.70 -43.25 -19.13
CA ASP A 440 -15.25 -43.58 -17.82
C ASP A 440 -14.15 -44.02 -16.84
N GLN A 441 -13.18 -44.82 -17.33
CA GLN A 441 -12.03 -45.26 -16.55
C GLN A 441 -11.17 -44.09 -16.06
N ASP A 442 -11.05 -43.00 -16.83
CA ASP A 442 -10.28 -41.83 -16.38
C ASP A 442 -10.92 -41.20 -15.13
N VAL A 443 -12.27 -41.16 -15.07
CA VAL A 443 -13.02 -40.60 -13.94
C VAL A 443 -12.91 -41.51 -12.71
N GLU A 444 -13.03 -42.82 -12.91
CA GLU A 444 -12.87 -43.81 -11.83
C GLU A 444 -11.44 -43.83 -11.28
N ASP A 445 -10.43 -43.91 -12.16
CA ASP A 445 -9.03 -43.93 -11.79
C ASP A 445 -8.64 -42.64 -11.05
N PHE A 446 -9.11 -41.49 -11.52
CA PHE A 446 -8.83 -40.23 -10.85
C PHE A 446 -9.54 -40.12 -9.50
N ALA A 447 -10.78 -40.60 -9.38
CA ALA A 447 -11.47 -40.67 -8.08
C ALA A 447 -10.69 -41.53 -7.08
N ASN A 448 -10.24 -42.72 -7.50
CA ASN A 448 -9.46 -43.62 -6.67
C ASN A 448 -8.08 -43.05 -6.30
N LEU A 449 -7.41 -42.41 -7.26
CA LEU A 449 -6.07 -41.83 -7.06
C LEU A 449 -6.11 -40.60 -6.15
N SER A 450 -7.06 -39.70 -6.38
CA SER A 450 -7.19 -38.44 -5.64
C SER A 450 -7.93 -38.60 -4.31
N GLY A 451 -8.74 -39.66 -4.17
CA GLY A 451 -9.69 -39.84 -3.08
C GLY A 451 -10.99 -39.03 -3.24
N ASP A 452 -11.14 -38.27 -4.33
CA ASP A 452 -12.35 -37.50 -4.60
C ASP A 452 -13.45 -38.40 -5.20
N HIS A 453 -14.26 -38.97 -4.30
CA HIS A 453 -15.44 -39.76 -4.66
C HIS A 453 -16.74 -38.94 -4.66
N PHE A 454 -16.67 -37.63 -4.95
CA PHE A 454 -17.86 -36.79 -5.02
C PHE A 454 -18.93 -37.37 -5.98
N TYR A 455 -20.18 -37.34 -5.55
CA TYR A 455 -21.28 -38.09 -6.18
C TYR A 455 -21.47 -37.78 -7.67
N ALA A 456 -21.16 -36.55 -8.11
CA ALA A 456 -21.29 -36.15 -9.51
C ALA A 456 -20.30 -36.88 -10.45
N HIS A 457 -19.29 -37.53 -9.88
CA HIS A 457 -18.25 -38.27 -10.61
C HIS A 457 -18.40 -39.80 -10.45
N THR A 458 -19.03 -40.27 -9.39
CA THR A 458 -18.96 -41.69 -8.97
C THR A 458 -20.30 -42.38 -8.74
N ASP A 459 -21.40 -41.65 -8.56
CA ASP A 459 -22.74 -42.20 -8.31
C ASP A 459 -23.70 -41.80 -9.45
N PRO A 460 -23.99 -42.71 -10.39
CA PRO A 460 -24.86 -42.42 -11.53
C PRO A 460 -26.27 -42.00 -11.12
N ASP A 461 -26.82 -42.57 -10.05
CA ASP A 461 -28.16 -42.27 -9.58
C ASP A 461 -28.20 -40.85 -9.01
N ALA A 462 -27.24 -40.48 -8.16
CA ALA A 462 -27.14 -39.13 -7.62
C ALA A 462 -26.81 -38.10 -8.70
N ALA A 463 -25.89 -38.40 -9.62
CA ALA A 463 -25.51 -37.52 -10.72
C ALA A 463 -26.68 -37.25 -11.68
N SER A 464 -27.55 -38.24 -11.93
CA SER A 464 -28.76 -38.06 -12.75
C SER A 464 -29.75 -37.04 -12.18
N ARG A 465 -29.75 -36.86 -10.85
CA ARG A 465 -30.60 -35.89 -10.13
C ARG A 465 -29.90 -34.54 -9.91
N SER A 466 -28.65 -34.41 -10.34
CA SER A 466 -27.86 -33.19 -10.21
C SER A 466 -28.11 -32.22 -11.37
N LEU A 467 -27.54 -31.01 -11.28
CA LEU A 467 -27.55 -30.02 -12.36
C LEU A 467 -26.90 -30.52 -13.67
N PHE A 468 -26.07 -31.56 -13.60
CA PHE A 468 -25.39 -32.14 -14.77
C PHE A 468 -26.22 -33.22 -15.47
N GLY A 469 -27.19 -33.83 -14.78
CA GLY A 469 -28.04 -34.90 -15.29
C GLY A 469 -27.32 -36.22 -15.64
N LYS A 470 -26.00 -36.30 -15.46
CA LYS A 470 -25.15 -37.47 -15.72
C LYS A 470 -23.82 -37.34 -14.97
N ILE A 471 -23.03 -38.42 -14.98
CA ILE A 471 -21.65 -38.41 -14.51
C ILE A 471 -20.81 -37.45 -15.35
N VAL A 472 -20.01 -36.63 -14.68
CA VAL A 472 -19.03 -35.74 -15.28
C VAL A 472 -17.65 -36.07 -14.74
N ALA A 473 -16.60 -35.79 -15.49
CA ALA A 473 -15.23 -35.90 -15.01
C ALA A 473 -14.91 -34.81 -13.98
N HIS A 474 -13.96 -35.09 -13.09
CA HIS A 474 -13.47 -34.10 -12.12
C HIS A 474 -12.86 -32.90 -12.84
N GLY A 475 -13.14 -31.69 -12.36
CA GLY A 475 -12.46 -30.50 -12.87
C GLY A 475 -10.94 -30.62 -12.71
N TYR A 476 -10.46 -31.15 -11.58
CA TYR A 476 -9.03 -31.39 -11.37
C TYR A 476 -8.45 -32.46 -12.28
N PHE A 477 -9.24 -33.47 -12.68
CA PHE A 477 -8.82 -34.38 -13.73
C PHE A 477 -8.63 -33.64 -15.06
N VAL A 478 -9.57 -32.77 -15.46
CA VAL A 478 -9.46 -31.96 -16.69
C VAL A 478 -8.20 -31.09 -16.65
N LEU A 479 -7.92 -30.45 -15.50
CA LEU A 479 -6.69 -29.69 -15.28
C LEU A 479 -5.43 -30.55 -15.44
N SER A 480 -5.37 -31.72 -14.78
CA SER A 480 -4.23 -32.65 -14.88
C SER A 480 -4.06 -33.20 -16.30
N ALA A 481 -5.16 -33.50 -16.97
CA ALA A 481 -5.18 -33.98 -18.34
C ALA A 481 -4.69 -32.92 -19.33
N ALA A 482 -5.11 -31.66 -19.14
CA ALA A 482 -4.64 -30.52 -19.91
C ALA A 482 -3.14 -30.30 -19.70
N ALA A 483 -2.63 -30.36 -18.46
CA ALA A 483 -1.19 -30.31 -18.20
C ALA A 483 -0.42 -31.41 -18.95
N GLY A 484 -0.95 -32.64 -18.96
CA GLY A 484 -0.39 -33.74 -19.76
C GLY A 484 -0.40 -33.50 -21.28
N GLN A 485 -1.23 -32.58 -21.79
CA GLN A 485 -1.32 -32.24 -23.21
C GLN A 485 -0.32 -31.15 -23.64
N PHE A 486 0.08 -30.22 -22.76
CA PHE A 486 0.94 -29.09 -23.14
C PHE A 486 2.32 -29.07 -22.47
N VAL A 487 2.57 -29.90 -21.45
CA VAL A 487 3.88 -29.95 -20.79
C VAL A 487 4.84 -30.79 -21.62
N HIS A 488 6.01 -30.22 -21.93
CA HIS A 488 7.08 -30.96 -22.60
C HIS A 488 7.83 -31.85 -21.59
N PRO A 489 8.06 -33.15 -21.89
CA PRO A 489 8.69 -34.07 -20.95
C PRO A 489 10.21 -33.93 -20.83
N ASP A 490 10.91 -33.61 -21.93
CA ASP A 490 12.38 -33.52 -21.93
C ASP A 490 12.91 -32.26 -21.24
N GLU A 491 14.15 -32.32 -20.76
CA GLU A 491 14.86 -31.17 -20.17
C GLU A 491 14.86 -29.97 -21.13
N GLY A 492 14.57 -28.78 -20.58
CA GLY A 492 14.52 -27.55 -21.36
C GLY A 492 14.72 -26.28 -20.53
N PRO A 493 14.39 -25.12 -21.12
CA PRO A 493 14.47 -23.83 -20.43
C PRO A 493 13.44 -23.66 -19.32
N VAL A 494 12.32 -24.38 -19.37
CA VAL A 494 11.34 -24.40 -18.28
C VAL A 494 11.94 -25.12 -17.07
N LEU A 495 11.96 -24.41 -15.94
CA LEU A 495 12.57 -24.87 -14.69
C LEU A 495 11.55 -25.48 -13.75
N LEU A 496 10.42 -24.80 -13.61
CA LEU A 496 9.42 -25.10 -12.62
C LEU A 496 8.10 -24.45 -13.03
N ASN A 497 7.04 -25.25 -13.06
CA ASN A 497 5.67 -24.75 -13.04
C ASN A 497 5.21 -24.74 -11.59
N TYR A 498 5.05 -23.56 -10.98
CA TYR A 498 4.88 -23.41 -9.53
C TYR A 498 3.58 -22.74 -9.11
N GLY A 499 2.84 -22.15 -10.05
CA GLY A 499 1.69 -21.34 -9.73
C GLY A 499 0.55 -21.54 -10.71
N LEU A 500 -0.67 -21.37 -10.19
CA LEU A 500 -1.90 -21.41 -10.94
C LEU A 500 -2.79 -20.28 -10.42
N GLU A 501 -3.34 -19.49 -11.34
CA GLU A 501 -4.19 -18.34 -11.07
C GLU A 501 -5.51 -18.47 -11.84
N ASN A 502 -6.60 -17.93 -11.28
CA ASN A 502 -7.89 -17.74 -11.96
C ASN A 502 -8.49 -19.00 -12.63
N LEU A 503 -8.37 -20.17 -12.00
CA LEU A 503 -9.01 -21.38 -12.51
C LEU A 503 -10.53 -21.30 -12.42
N ALA A 504 -11.18 -21.44 -13.57
CA ALA A 504 -12.61 -21.56 -13.71
C ALA A 504 -12.99 -22.79 -14.55
N PHE A 505 -13.95 -23.57 -14.07
CA PHE A 505 -14.62 -24.62 -14.83
C PHE A 505 -15.95 -24.06 -15.33
N LEU A 506 -16.05 -23.86 -16.64
CA LEU A 506 -17.15 -23.13 -17.27
C LEU A 506 -18.24 -24.06 -17.81
N ALA A 507 -17.87 -25.28 -18.19
CA ALA A 507 -18.79 -26.29 -18.67
C ALA A 507 -18.32 -27.69 -18.22
N PRO A 508 -19.26 -28.61 -17.94
CA PRO A 508 -18.91 -29.97 -17.55
C PRO A 508 -18.29 -30.74 -18.73
N VAL A 509 -17.36 -31.64 -18.41
CA VAL A 509 -16.83 -32.63 -19.34
C VAL A 509 -17.34 -34.00 -18.90
N ALA A 510 -18.03 -34.73 -19.77
CA ALA A 510 -18.53 -36.06 -19.47
C ALA A 510 -17.64 -37.15 -20.08
N PRO A 511 -17.70 -38.40 -19.56
CA PRO A 511 -17.15 -39.53 -20.28
C PRO A 511 -17.68 -39.59 -21.72
N GLY A 512 -16.76 -39.80 -22.67
CA GLY A 512 -17.03 -39.76 -24.10
C GLY A 512 -16.69 -38.43 -24.77
N ASP A 513 -16.67 -37.31 -24.03
CA ASP A 513 -16.25 -36.01 -24.55
C ASP A 513 -14.75 -36.01 -24.86
N THR A 514 -14.35 -35.08 -25.73
CA THR A 514 -12.93 -34.81 -25.97
C THR A 514 -12.54 -33.47 -25.39
N ILE A 515 -11.28 -33.34 -24.99
CA ILE A 515 -10.68 -32.07 -24.59
C ILE A 515 -9.45 -31.77 -25.46
N GLN A 516 -9.28 -30.51 -25.82
CA GLN A 516 -8.12 -29.98 -26.50
C GLN A 516 -7.65 -28.72 -25.77
N THR A 517 -6.36 -28.63 -25.52
CA THR A 517 -5.79 -27.53 -24.75
C THR A 517 -5.02 -26.59 -25.65
N LYS A 518 -5.31 -25.29 -25.53
CA LYS A 518 -4.52 -24.21 -26.12
C LYS A 518 -3.74 -23.50 -25.04
N LEU A 519 -2.43 -23.56 -25.11
CA LEU A 519 -1.49 -22.86 -24.23
C LEU A 519 -1.01 -21.60 -24.94
N ILE A 520 -1.11 -20.44 -24.29
CA ILE A 520 -0.80 -19.13 -24.88
C ILE A 520 0.16 -18.38 -23.96
N VAL A 521 1.24 -17.81 -24.50
CA VAL A 521 2.12 -16.90 -23.74
C VAL A 521 1.32 -15.66 -23.38
N LYS A 522 0.92 -15.56 -22.11
CA LYS A 522 0.10 -14.45 -21.61
C LYS A 522 0.93 -13.19 -21.43
N ARG A 523 1.96 -13.27 -20.59
CA ARG A 523 2.87 -12.16 -20.31
C ARG A 523 4.17 -12.72 -19.78
N LYS A 524 5.19 -11.89 -19.75
CA LYS A 524 6.50 -12.21 -19.20
C LYS A 524 6.85 -11.18 -18.14
N THR A 525 7.60 -11.60 -17.14
CA THR A 525 8.17 -10.69 -16.13
C THR A 525 9.59 -11.11 -15.83
N VAL A 526 10.52 -10.17 -16.01
CA VAL A 526 11.93 -10.36 -15.66
C VAL A 526 12.05 -10.48 -14.15
N ARG A 527 12.84 -11.44 -13.69
CA ARG A 527 13.28 -11.54 -12.30
C ARG A 527 14.77 -11.22 -12.23
N GLN A 528 15.12 -10.28 -11.35
CA GLN A 528 16.52 -10.02 -10.99
C GLN A 528 17.18 -11.29 -10.48
N GLN A 529 18.32 -11.65 -11.07
CA GLN A 529 19.16 -12.75 -10.62
C GLN A 529 19.75 -12.40 -9.25
N ARG A 530 19.57 -13.27 -8.27
CA ARG A 530 20.25 -13.17 -6.96
C ARG A 530 21.56 -13.94 -7.00
N GLU A 531 22.47 -13.63 -6.07
CA GLU A 531 23.76 -14.32 -5.94
C GLU A 531 23.62 -15.85 -5.82
N ALA A 532 22.57 -16.32 -5.13
CA ALA A 532 22.27 -17.74 -4.96
C ALA A 532 21.65 -18.41 -6.21
N ASP A 533 21.21 -17.65 -7.21
CA ASP A 533 20.57 -18.18 -8.42
C ASP A 533 21.64 -18.68 -9.40
N LEU A 534 21.62 -19.98 -9.75
CA LEU A 534 22.60 -20.63 -10.64
C LEU A 534 22.69 -20.02 -12.05
N PHE A 535 21.60 -19.43 -12.53
CA PHE A 535 21.48 -18.81 -13.85
C PHE A 535 20.36 -17.75 -13.81
N PRO A 536 20.36 -16.79 -14.74
CA PRO A 536 19.26 -15.83 -14.85
C PRO A 536 17.98 -16.52 -15.34
N PHE A 537 16.84 -16.12 -14.80
CA PHE A 537 15.52 -16.59 -15.23
C PHE A 537 14.46 -15.50 -15.07
N GLY A 538 13.28 -15.74 -15.64
CA GLY A 538 12.10 -14.90 -15.50
C GLY A 538 10.85 -15.73 -15.26
N VAL A 539 9.73 -15.06 -15.03
CA VAL A 539 8.41 -15.70 -14.91
C VAL A 539 7.67 -15.52 -16.22
N VAL A 540 7.22 -16.62 -16.81
CA VAL A 540 6.29 -16.61 -17.95
C VAL A 540 4.93 -17.05 -17.45
N TYR A 541 3.94 -16.21 -17.68
CA TYR A 541 2.55 -16.49 -17.41
C TYR A 541 1.95 -17.04 -18.70
N TRP A 542 1.15 -18.09 -18.58
CA TRP A 542 0.49 -18.71 -19.72
C TRP A 542 -1.00 -18.76 -19.50
N ASP A 543 -1.77 -18.28 -20.46
CA ASP A 543 -3.20 -18.56 -20.48
C ASP A 543 -3.42 -19.95 -21.06
N VAL A 544 -4.26 -20.71 -20.39
CA VAL A 544 -4.64 -22.05 -20.80
C VAL A 544 -6.13 -22.06 -21.05
N GLU A 545 -6.51 -22.40 -22.28
CA GLU A 545 -7.90 -22.57 -22.69
C GLU A 545 -8.12 -24.04 -23.03
N VAL A 546 -9.02 -24.71 -22.31
CA VAL A 546 -9.41 -26.10 -22.59
C VAL A 546 -10.78 -26.07 -23.23
N LYS A 547 -10.89 -26.62 -24.44
CA LYS A 547 -12.15 -26.71 -25.19
C LYS A 547 -12.56 -28.14 -25.46
N ASN A 548 -13.85 -28.37 -25.64
CA ASN A 548 -14.39 -29.67 -26.05
C ASN A 548 -14.59 -29.79 -27.57
N GLN A 549 -15.17 -30.93 -28.02
CA GLN A 549 -15.47 -31.20 -29.42
C GLN A 549 -16.44 -30.20 -30.08
N GLU A 550 -17.19 -29.43 -29.29
CA GLU A 550 -18.16 -28.43 -29.75
C GLU A 550 -17.58 -27.00 -29.73
N ASP A 551 -16.25 -26.88 -29.55
CA ASP A 551 -15.53 -25.61 -29.37
C ASP A 551 -15.97 -24.81 -28.12
N VAL A 552 -16.66 -25.47 -27.17
CA VAL A 552 -17.06 -24.87 -25.90
C VAL A 552 -15.87 -24.85 -24.96
N LEU A 553 -15.57 -23.68 -24.39
CA LEU A 553 -14.55 -23.52 -23.35
C LEU A 553 -15.02 -24.20 -22.06
N VAL A 554 -14.36 -25.28 -21.65
CA VAL A 554 -14.72 -26.09 -20.47
C VAL A 554 -13.91 -25.68 -19.24
N ALA A 555 -12.66 -25.26 -19.43
CA ALA A 555 -11.82 -24.73 -18.36
C ALA A 555 -10.92 -23.61 -18.90
N GLU A 556 -10.69 -22.60 -18.07
CA GLU A 556 -9.67 -21.57 -18.32
C GLU A 556 -8.91 -21.25 -17.04
N TYR A 557 -7.61 -20.98 -17.17
CA TYR A 557 -6.72 -20.66 -16.05
C TYR A 557 -5.41 -20.05 -16.55
N THR A 558 -4.63 -19.46 -15.64
CA THR A 558 -3.26 -19.01 -15.91
C THR A 558 -2.27 -19.88 -15.14
N ILE A 559 -1.19 -20.34 -15.78
CA ILE A 559 -0.07 -21.00 -15.10
C ILE A 559 1.17 -20.12 -15.05
N LEU A 560 1.97 -20.26 -13.99
CA LEU A 560 3.18 -19.49 -13.74
C LEU A 560 4.39 -20.41 -13.80
N THR A 561 5.28 -20.12 -14.74
CA THR A 561 6.44 -20.96 -15.02
C THR A 561 7.72 -20.15 -14.91
N LEU A 562 8.70 -20.66 -14.17
CA LEU A 562 10.06 -20.15 -14.19
C LEU A 562 10.77 -20.63 -15.46
N VAL A 563 11.29 -19.70 -16.25
CA VAL A 563 11.95 -19.99 -17.54
C VAL A 563 13.33 -19.36 -17.57
N LYS A 564 14.36 -20.16 -17.91
CA LYS A 564 15.75 -19.71 -18.07
C LYS A 564 15.84 -18.56 -19.08
N ARG A 565 16.61 -17.54 -18.71
CA ARG A 565 17.07 -16.47 -19.62
C ARG A 565 18.40 -16.90 -20.25
N LYS A 566 18.63 -16.53 -21.51
CA LYS A 566 19.95 -16.67 -22.15
C LYS A 566 20.90 -15.58 -21.66
N ASN A 567 20.37 -14.39 -21.42
CA ASN A 567 21.17 -13.20 -21.18
C ASN A 567 21.08 -12.72 -19.73
N LYS A 568 22.19 -12.20 -19.21
CA LYS A 568 22.19 -11.32 -18.04
C LYS A 568 21.78 -9.90 -18.47
N LEU A 569 21.08 -9.20 -17.58
CA LEU A 569 20.65 -7.83 -17.76
C LEU A 569 21.36 -6.93 -16.74
N ASP A 570 21.33 -5.61 -16.94
CA ASP A 570 21.96 -4.65 -16.01
C ASP A 570 21.41 -4.76 -14.59
N ILE A 571 20.11 -5.10 -14.45
CA ILE A 571 19.49 -5.36 -13.15
C ILE A 571 20.15 -6.54 -12.40
N ASP A 572 20.82 -7.46 -13.09
CA ASP A 572 21.51 -8.61 -12.49
C ASP A 572 22.93 -8.27 -12.00
N LEU A 573 23.41 -7.04 -12.26
CA LEU A 573 24.76 -6.60 -11.90
C LEU A 573 24.81 -5.82 -10.57
N VAL A 574 23.64 -5.55 -9.97
CA VAL A 574 23.46 -4.72 -8.77
C VAL A 574 23.24 -5.54 -7.52
#